data_AF-A0A7C5CG40-F1
#
_entry.id   AF-A0A7C5CG40-F1
#
_cell.length_a   1.000
_cell.length_b   1.000
_cell.length_c   1.000
_cell.angle_alpha   90.00
_cell.angle_beta   90.00
_cell.angle_gamma   90.00
#
_symmetry.space_group_name_H-M   'P 1'
#
loop_
_entity.id
_entity.type
_entity.pdbx_description
1 polymer ?
#
loop_
_entity_poly.entity_id
_entity_poly.type
_entity_poly.pdbx_seq_one_letter_code
_entity_poly.pdbx_strand_id
1 'polypeptide(L)'
;MARDIKNVGFISYKHEYARGGKKDIVYCYDIELPQDFVPTCNDGEVEEFYLMPIEEVMSIVQNSNDFKDNCNLVLIDFFIRHGLIDSDFEDYIELGFGLKSF
;
A
#
# COMPACT_ATOMS: atom_id res chain seq x y z
N MET A 1 -22.60 6.63 -3.41
CA MET A 1 -22.25 5.19 -3.47
C MET A 1 -20.91 5.09 -4.14
N ALA A 2 -19.91 4.48 -3.48
CA ALA A 2 -18.64 4.17 -4.12
C ALA A 2 -18.92 3.27 -5.34
N ARG A 3 -18.41 3.65 -6.51
CA ARG A 3 -18.60 2.89 -7.74
C ARG A 3 -17.39 1.98 -7.92
N ASP A 4 -17.68 0.69 -8.07
CA ASP A 4 -16.80 -0.37 -8.56
C ASP A 4 -15.44 -0.51 -7.87
N ILE A 5 -15.41 -1.31 -6.80
CA ILE A 5 -14.15 -1.85 -6.24
C ILE A 5 -13.47 -2.67 -7.33
N LYS A 6 -12.20 -2.34 -7.63
CA LYS A 6 -11.40 -3.03 -8.64
C LYS A 6 -10.35 -3.88 -7.96
N ASN A 7 -10.30 -5.18 -8.30
CA ASN A 7 -9.13 -5.98 -8.00
C ASN A 7 -7.97 -5.51 -8.88
N VAL A 8 -6.86 -5.13 -8.26
CA VAL A 8 -5.67 -4.58 -8.95
C VAL A 8 -4.46 -5.51 -8.84
N GLY A 9 -4.68 -6.75 -8.40
CA GLY A 9 -3.66 -7.78 -8.28
C GLY A 9 -3.35 -8.15 -6.83
N PHE A 10 -2.10 -8.54 -6.61
CA PHE A 10 -1.60 -8.96 -5.32
C PHE A 10 -0.13 -8.60 -5.17
N ILE A 11 0.34 -8.44 -3.94
CA ILE A 11 1.76 -8.41 -3.59
C ILE A 11 2.13 -9.70 -2.85
N SER A 12 3.37 -10.15 -3.01
CA SER A 12 3.92 -11.27 -2.25
C SER A 12 5.28 -10.90 -1.69
N TYR A 13 5.50 -11.24 -0.43
CA TYR A 13 6.78 -11.01 0.22
C TYR A 13 7.08 -12.11 1.24
N LYS A 14 8.37 -12.25 1.55
CA LYS A 14 8.86 -13.15 2.57
C LYS A 14 9.42 -12.33 3.73
N HIS A 15 8.86 -12.52 4.91
CA HIS A 15 9.44 -11.98 6.13
C HIS A 15 10.30 -13.04 6.80
N GLU A 16 11.58 -12.77 6.98
CA GLU A 16 12.50 -13.70 7.65
C GLU A 16 12.61 -13.34 9.14
N TYR A 17 12.39 -14.32 10.00
CA TYR A 17 12.61 -14.20 11.43
C TYR A 17 13.70 -15.18 11.87
N ALA A 18 14.33 -14.92 13.03
CA ALA A 18 15.37 -15.78 13.58
C ALA A 18 14.93 -17.24 13.81
N ARG A 19 13.63 -17.52 13.89
CA ARG A 19 13.06 -18.87 14.09
C ARG A 19 12.33 -19.43 12.87
N GLY A 20 12.50 -18.83 11.70
CA GLY A 20 11.86 -19.24 10.44
C GLY A 20 11.29 -18.05 9.66
N GLY A 21 10.93 -18.27 8.41
CA GLY A 21 10.32 -17.25 7.55
C GLY A 21 8.81 -17.44 7.38
N LYS A 22 8.09 -16.35 7.17
CA LYS A 22 6.69 -16.34 6.75
C LYS A 22 6.61 -15.81 5.32
N LYS A 23 5.79 -16.46 4.49
CA LYS A 23 5.44 -15.96 3.16
C LYS A 23 4.02 -15.43 3.24
N ASP A 24 3.82 -14.18 2.84
CA ASP A 24 2.52 -13.52 2.85
C ASP A 24 2.13 -13.10 1.43
N ILE A 25 0.84 -13.17 1.17
CA ILE A 25 0.20 -12.66 -0.05
C ILE A 25 -0.88 -11.68 0.39
N VAL A 26 -0.85 -10.46 -0.15
CA VAL A 26 -1.87 -9.44 0.09
C VAL A 26 -2.55 -9.12 -1.23
N TYR A 27 -3.86 -9.31 -1.30
CA TYR A 27 -4.66 -8.94 -2.47
C TYR A 27 -5.02 -7.46 -2.39
N CYS A 28 -4.69 -6.71 -3.44
CA CYS A 28 -4.91 -5.26 -3.47
C CYS A 28 -6.20 -4.93 -4.22
N TYR A 29 -6.91 -3.93 -3.71
CA TYR A 29 -8.13 -3.41 -4.29
C TYR A 29 -8.10 -1.89 -4.28
N ASP A 30 -8.51 -1.27 -5.38
CA ASP A 30 -8.69 0.17 -5.47
C ASP A 30 -10.19 0.48 -5.47
N ILE A 31 -10.58 1.57 -4.79
CA ILE A 31 -11.95 2.07 -4.75
C ILE A 31 -11.94 3.59 -4.85
N GLU A 32 -12.69 4.12 -5.81
CA GLU A 32 -12.93 5.57 -5.90
C GLU A 32 -14.10 5.94 -4.98
N LEU A 33 -13.86 6.89 -4.08
CA LEU A 33 -14.83 7.35 -3.11
C LEU A 33 -15.44 8.70 -3.55
N PRO A 34 -16.73 8.96 -3.25
CA PRO A 34 -17.30 10.29 -3.37
C PRO A 34 -16.50 11.32 -2.57
N GLN A 35 -16.41 12.56 -3.07
CA GLN A 35 -15.65 13.63 -2.41
C GLN A 35 -16.20 13.98 -1.02
N ASP A 36 -17.49 13.73 -0.79
CA ASP A 36 -18.19 13.96 0.47
C ASP A 36 -18.21 12.71 1.39
N PHE A 37 -17.50 11.65 1.03
CA PHE A 37 -17.42 10.45 1.86
C PHE A 37 -16.57 10.70 3.12
N VAL A 38 -17.11 10.32 4.28
CA VAL A 38 -16.41 10.37 5.56
C VAL A 38 -16.44 8.98 6.19
N PRO A 39 -15.29 8.30 6.37
CA PRO A 39 -15.25 6.98 6.99
C PRO A 39 -15.57 7.06 8.48
N THR A 40 -16.17 5.99 9.03
CA THR A 40 -16.48 5.87 10.46
C THR A 40 -15.82 4.64 11.05
N CYS A 41 -15.21 4.77 12.22
CA CYS A 41 -14.69 3.65 13.00
C CYS A 41 -15.87 2.88 13.61
N ASN A 42 -16.01 1.58 13.30
CA ASN A 42 -17.24 0.84 13.59
C ASN A 42 -17.09 -0.26 14.65
N ASP A 43 -15.90 -0.82 14.83
CA ASP A 43 -15.66 -2.02 15.66
C ASP A 43 -14.55 -1.83 16.70
N GLY A 44 -13.93 -0.64 16.76
CA GLY A 44 -12.85 -0.31 17.68
C GLY A 44 -11.47 -0.79 17.24
N GLU A 45 -11.32 -1.35 16.03
CA GLU A 45 -10.00 -1.72 15.49
C GLU A 45 -9.23 -0.50 14.96
N VAL A 46 -9.97 0.51 14.49
CA VAL A 46 -9.43 1.77 13.97
C VAL A 46 -9.78 2.89 14.95
N GLU A 47 -8.76 3.65 15.35
CA GLU A 47 -8.94 4.83 16.19
C GLU A 47 -9.54 5.98 15.39
N GLU A 48 -8.96 6.29 14.22
CA GLU A 48 -9.34 7.41 13.38
C GLU A 48 -8.88 7.25 11.93
N PHE A 49 -9.44 8.09 11.04
CA PHE A 49 -9.09 8.16 9.63
C PHE A 49 -8.64 9.57 9.26
N TYR A 50 -7.58 9.66 8.47
CA TYR A 50 -7.08 10.90 7.91
C TYR A 50 -7.14 10.86 6.38
N LEU A 51 -7.67 11.92 5.78
CA LEU A 51 -7.53 12.17 4.35
C LEU A 51 -6.26 12.97 4.12
N MET A 52 -5.30 12.39 3.41
CA MET A 52 -3.96 12.97 3.20
C MET A 52 -3.68 13.21 1.71
N PRO A 53 -2.97 14.29 1.34
CA PRO A 53 -2.39 14.45 0.01
C PRO A 53 -1.43 13.30 -0.30
N ILE A 54 -1.41 12.87 -1.56
CA ILE A 54 -0.61 11.70 -1.97
C ILE A 54 0.89 11.93 -1.76
N GLU A 55 1.36 13.17 -1.92
CA GLU A 55 2.75 13.56 -1.74
C GLU A 55 3.20 13.41 -0.28
N GLU A 56 2.31 13.67 0.68
CA GLU A 56 2.59 13.48 2.10
C GLU A 56 2.70 11.99 2.44
N VAL A 57 1.80 11.17 1.90
CA VAL A 57 1.85 9.70 2.05
C VAL A 57 3.15 9.14 1.47
N MET A 58 3.55 9.59 0.28
CA MET A 58 4.84 9.19 -0.33
C MET A 58 6.04 9.61 0.54
N SER A 59 6.01 10.83 1.10
CA SER A 59 7.06 11.31 1.99
C SER A 59 7.18 10.46 3.26
N ILE A 60 6.07 10.03 3.85
CA ILE A 60 6.05 9.16 5.03
C ILE A 60 6.64 7.79 4.69
N VAL A 61 6.18 7.17 3.59
CA VAL A 61 6.69 5.86 3.13
C VAL A 61 8.20 5.90 2.89
N GLN A 62 8.71 7.01 2.34
CA GLN A 62 10.14 7.15 2.02
C GLN A 62 11.01 7.44 3.25
N ASN A 63 10.50 8.22 4.21
CA ASN A 63 11.35 8.86 5.22
C ASN A 63 11.05 8.45 6.66
N SER A 64 10.02 7.63 6.92
CA SER A 64 9.67 7.18 8.26
C SER A 64 9.20 5.72 8.31
N ASN A 65 8.82 5.27 9.51
CA ASN A 65 8.23 3.95 9.77
C ASN A 65 6.84 4.08 10.39
N ASP A 66 6.09 5.13 10.06
CA ASP A 66 4.81 5.43 10.70
C ASP A 66 3.68 4.51 10.19
N PHE A 67 3.82 3.94 8.99
CA PHE A 67 2.98 2.87 8.50
C PHE A 67 3.51 1.49 8.94
N LYS A 68 2.59 0.53 9.11
CA LYS A 68 2.95 -0.88 9.28
C LYS A 68 3.74 -1.36 8.05
N ASP A 69 4.70 -2.25 8.28
CA ASP A 69 5.62 -2.74 7.24
C ASP A 69 4.92 -3.18 5.94
N ASN A 70 3.85 -3.97 6.05
CA ASN A 70 3.12 -4.46 4.89
C ASN A 70 2.23 -3.40 4.23
N CYS A 71 1.81 -2.35 4.94
CA CYS A 71 1.10 -1.21 4.37
C CYS A 71 2.00 -0.42 3.42
N ASN A 72 3.28 -0.25 3.76
CA ASN A 72 4.26 0.39 2.86
C ASN A 72 4.32 -0.34 1.51
N LEU A 73 4.29 -1.68 1.50
CA LEU A 73 4.32 -2.46 0.26
C LEU A 73 3.06 -2.25 -0.60
N VAL A 74 1.88 -2.15 0.02
CA VAL A 74 0.63 -1.84 -0.69
C VAL A 74 0.67 -0.43 -1.27
N LEU A 75 1.23 0.53 -0.55
CA LEU A 75 1.39 1.92 -1.01
C LEU A 75 2.40 2.02 -2.17
N ILE A 76 3.53 1.32 -2.10
CA ILE A 76 4.51 1.29 -3.20
C ILE A 76 3.90 0.65 -4.46
N ASP A 77 3.15 -0.44 -4.32
CA ASP A 77 2.39 -1.04 -5.44
C ASP A 77 1.40 -0.03 -6.04
N PHE A 78 0.70 0.75 -5.21
CA PHE A 78 -0.18 1.83 -5.66
C PHE A 78 0.60 2.91 -6.40
N PHE A 79 1.72 3.39 -5.86
CA PHE A 79 2.53 4.44 -6.48
C PHE A 79 3.05 4.02 -7.86
N ILE A 80 3.50 2.78 -8.01
CA ILE A 80 3.96 2.22 -9.29
C ILE A 80 2.80 2.13 -10.29
N ARG A 81 1.66 1.54 -9.90
CA ARG A 81 0.51 1.35 -10.81
C ARG A 81 -0.09 2.66 -11.29
N HIS A 82 -0.03 3.70 -10.48
CA HIS A 82 -0.56 5.03 -10.80
C HIS A 82 0.50 5.99 -11.36
N GLY A 83 1.74 5.54 -11.60
CA GLY A 83 2.79 6.32 -12.23
C GLY A 83 3.36 7.45 -11.36
N LEU A 84 3.22 7.33 -10.04
CA LEU A 84 3.81 8.24 -9.05
C LEU A 84 5.28 7.88 -8.75
N ILE A 85 5.61 6.58 -8.88
CA ILE A 85 6.97 6.09 -9.05
C ILE A 85 7.01 5.48 -10.45
N ASP A 86 7.85 6.01 -11.32
CA ASP A 86 7.95 5.58 -12.72
C ASP A 86 9.33 4.97 -13.02
N SER A 87 9.56 4.62 -14.29
CA SER A 87 10.79 3.97 -14.75
C SER A 87 12.06 4.83 -14.62
N ASP A 88 11.93 6.13 -14.35
CA ASP A 88 13.08 7.01 -14.14
C ASP A 88 13.57 6.94 -12.68
N PHE A 89 12.80 6.33 -11.76
CA PHE A 89 13.23 6.06 -10.40
C PHE A 89 14.29 4.95 -10.36
N GLU A 90 15.43 5.21 -9.71
CA GLU A 90 16.61 4.34 -9.70
C GLU A 90 16.28 2.88 -9.33
N ASP A 91 15.44 2.68 -8.32
CA ASP A 91 15.08 1.35 -7.81
C ASP A 91 13.74 0.82 -8.38
N TYR A 92 13.17 1.43 -9.42
CA TYR A 92 11.85 1.07 -9.95
C TYR A 92 11.70 -0.44 -10.22
N ILE A 93 12.73 -1.01 -10.86
CA ILE A 93 12.76 -2.43 -11.20
C ILE A 93 12.88 -3.30 -9.95
N GLU A 94 13.73 -2.91 -8.99
CA GLU A 94 13.92 -3.66 -7.75
C GLU A 94 12.65 -3.66 -6.90
N LEU A 95 11.98 -2.50 -6.76
CA LEU A 95 10.69 -2.39 -6.09
C LEU A 95 9.64 -3.29 -6.77
N GLY A 96 9.53 -3.23 -8.10
CA GLY A 96 8.59 -4.04 -8.87
C GLY A 96 8.78 -5.55 -8.66
N PHE A 97 10.02 -6.03 -8.67
CA PHE A 97 10.32 -7.44 -8.40
C PHE A 97 10.15 -7.81 -6.92
N GLY A 98 10.56 -6.94 -6.00
CA GLY A 98 10.44 -7.15 -4.56
C GLY A 98 8.99 -7.38 -4.13
N LEU A 99 8.05 -6.70 -4.78
CA LEU A 99 6.60 -6.87 -4.56
C LEU A 99 6.02 -8.19 -5.08
N LYS A 100 6.80 -9.00 -5.83
CA LYS A 100 6.42 -10.30 -6.39
C LYS A 100 7.37 -11.41 -5.91
N SER A 101 7.93 -11.26 -4.71
CA SER A 101 8.88 -12.21 -4.14
C SER A 101 8.13 -13.44 -3.61
N PHE A 102 8.25 -14.57 -4.32
CA PHE A 102 7.71 -15.87 -3.93
C PHE A 102 8.74 -16.75 -3.21
#